data_AF-A0A4U8S4F1-F1
#
_entry.id   AF-A0A4U8S4F1-F1
#
_cell.length_a   1.000
_cell.length_b   1.000
_cell.length_c   1.000
_cell.angle_alpha   90.00
_cell.angle_beta   90.00
_cell.angle_gamma   90.00
#
_symmetry.space_group_name_H-M   'P 1'
#
loop_
_entity.id
_entity.type
_entity.pdbx_description
1 polymer ?
#
loop_
_entity_poly.entity_id
_entity_poly.type
_entity_poly.pdbx_seq_one_letter_code
_entity_poly.pdbx_strand_id
1 'polypeptide(L)'
;MNIIKKYFTLRKIIIFLAVVFVVLFFVGGCSFTYMDWQYYVARDMCKNESGYYIYDEKLYKETEKTNYNAHLSNGYRLQLRSGYGLYENEKIIPTKYSRIIQYINYEYFYIDNNGKKNLIYQGIDIGYHNYGLWLSGDEGAGFGLNEHKILTCGFNTHFILKDNKWQPIKK
;
A
#
# COMPACT_ATOMS: atom_id res chain seq x y z
N MET A 1 10.85 -39.97 29.85
CA MET A 1 10.89 -38.56 30.32
C MET A 1 9.74 -38.35 31.31
N ASN A 2 10.03 -37.94 32.55
CA ASN A 2 9.05 -37.92 33.65
C ASN A 2 7.94 -36.87 33.40
N ILE A 3 6.67 -37.18 33.65
CA ILE A 3 5.50 -36.32 33.33
C ILE A 3 5.65 -34.91 33.94
N ILE A 4 6.18 -34.84 35.15
CA ILE A 4 6.47 -33.59 35.87
C ILE A 4 7.46 -32.71 35.09
N LYS A 5 8.54 -33.30 34.55
CA LYS A 5 9.51 -32.56 33.72
C LYS A 5 8.85 -32.01 32.45
N LYS A 6 7.98 -32.78 31.81
CA LYS A 6 7.23 -32.34 30.62
C LYS A 6 6.33 -31.12 30.94
N TYR A 7 5.63 -31.14 32.08
CA TYR A 7 4.80 -30.03 32.53
C TYR A 7 5.62 -28.76 32.82
N PHE A 8 6.74 -28.89 33.54
CA PHE A 8 7.62 -27.75 33.80
C PHE A 8 8.21 -27.16 32.52
N THR A 9 8.59 -27.99 31.55
CA THR A 9 9.06 -27.52 30.25
C THR A 9 7.95 -26.81 29.48
N LEU A 10 6.73 -27.35 29.45
CA LEU A 10 5.59 -26.71 28.77
C LEU A 10 5.26 -25.36 29.40
N ARG A 11 5.22 -25.27 30.73
CA ARG A 11 4.99 -24.01 31.46
C ARG A 11 6.04 -22.95 31.08
N LYS A 12 7.32 -23.33 31.00
CA LYS A 12 8.40 -22.42 30.58
C LYS A 12 8.23 -21.94 29.15
N ILE A 13 7.85 -22.83 28.22
CA ILE A 13 7.60 -22.47 26.82
C ILE A 13 6.43 -21.48 26.71
N ILE A 14 5.33 -21.73 27.42
CA ILE A 14 4.17 -20.82 27.41
C ILE A 14 4.54 -19.44 27.95
N ILE A 15 5.26 -19.37 29.07
CA ILE A 15 5.72 -18.09 29.62
C ILE A 15 6.62 -17.36 28.63
N PHE A 16 7.55 -18.07 27.99
CA PHE A 16 8.43 -17.49 26.97
C PHE A 16 7.63 -16.93 25.79
N LEU A 17 6.66 -17.69 25.26
CA LEU A 17 5.80 -17.23 24.17
C LEU A 17 4.96 -16.01 24.56
N ALA A 18 4.42 -15.99 25.79
CA ALA A 18 3.68 -14.85 26.30
C ALA A 18 4.55 -13.59 26.38
N VAL A 19 5.78 -13.71 26.87
CA VAL A 19 6.74 -12.59 26.90
C VAL A 19 7.05 -12.10 25.48
N VAL A 20 7.34 -13.02 24.54
CA VAL A 20 7.60 -12.65 23.14
C VAL A 20 6.40 -11.93 22.53
N PHE A 21 5.17 -12.42 22.76
CA PHE A 21 3.94 -11.81 22.28
C PHE A 21 3.78 -10.37 22.79
N VAL A 22 3.98 -10.16 24.10
CA VAL A 22 3.90 -8.83 24.72
C VAL A 22 4.96 -7.89 24.16
N VAL A 23 6.20 -8.35 24.01
CA VAL A 23 7.29 -7.54 23.42
C VAL A 23 6.93 -7.15 21.98
N LEU A 24 6.46 -8.09 21.15
CA LEU A 24 6.08 -7.80 19.77
C LEU A 24 4.91 -6.82 19.68
N PHE A 25 3.94 -6.90 20.59
CA PHE A 25 2.81 -5.97 20.66
C PHE A 25 3.29 -4.53 20.90
N PHE A 26 4.18 -4.33 21.88
CA PHE A 26 4.71 -3.00 22.19
C PHE A 26 5.69 -2.49 21.12
N VAL A 27 6.56 -3.34 20.58
CA VAL A 27 7.47 -2.98 19.47
C VAL A 27 6.67 -2.61 18.21
N GLY A 28 5.52 -3.24 18.00
CA GLY A 28 4.55 -2.88 16.96
C GLY A 28 3.79 -1.58 17.21
N GLY A 29 4.07 -0.83 18.27
CA GLY A 29 3.33 0.39 18.63
C GLY A 29 1.91 0.07 19.08
N CYS A 30 1.77 -0.90 20.00
CA CYS A 30 0.51 -1.45 20.47
C CYS A 30 -0.34 -2.05 19.34
N SER A 31 0.29 -2.81 18.44
CA SER A 31 -0.40 -3.43 17.31
C SER A 31 0.03 -4.87 17.06
N PHE A 32 -0.78 -5.59 16.29
CA PHE A 32 -0.51 -6.97 15.91
C PHE A 32 0.34 -7.10 14.64
N THR A 33 0.88 -5.99 14.12
CA THR A 33 1.64 -5.91 12.87
C THR A 33 2.70 -7.01 12.72
N TYR A 34 3.61 -7.14 13.69
CA TYR A 34 4.73 -8.09 13.61
C TYR A 34 4.35 -9.53 13.96
N MET A 35 3.10 -9.75 14.37
CA MET A 35 2.56 -11.09 14.65
C MET A 35 1.72 -11.62 13.49
N ASP A 36 1.36 -10.75 12.54
CA ASP A 36 0.61 -11.13 11.33
C ASP A 36 1.57 -11.46 10.19
N TRP A 37 1.51 -12.69 9.68
CA TRP A 37 2.35 -13.09 8.55
C TRP A 37 1.99 -12.34 7.25
N GLN A 38 0.73 -11.90 7.09
CA GLN A 38 0.30 -11.14 5.92
C GLN A 38 0.93 -9.75 5.87
N TYR A 39 1.38 -9.20 7.00
CA TYR A 39 2.15 -7.95 7.01
C TYR A 39 3.45 -8.09 6.20
N TYR A 40 4.16 -9.21 6.34
CA TYR A 40 5.40 -9.45 5.60
C TYR A 40 5.15 -9.65 4.10
N VAL A 41 4.03 -10.29 3.75
CA VAL A 41 3.58 -10.38 2.36
C VAL A 41 3.28 -8.99 1.79
N ALA A 42 2.54 -8.17 2.54
CA ALA A 42 2.25 -6.79 2.14
C ALA A 42 3.55 -6.00 1.93
N ARG A 43 4.53 -6.12 2.83
CA ARG A 43 5.84 -5.48 2.67
C ARG A 43 6.59 -5.92 1.42
N ASP A 44 6.51 -7.20 1.05
CA ASP A 44 7.13 -7.71 -0.17
C ASP A 44 6.44 -7.18 -1.42
N MET A 45 5.10 -7.27 -1.46
CA MET A 45 4.30 -6.70 -2.55
C MET A 45 4.55 -5.19 -2.67
N CYS A 46 4.71 -4.47 -1.56
CA CYS A 46 5.02 -3.05 -1.60
C CYS A 46 6.36 -2.72 -2.27
N LYS A 47 7.35 -3.60 -2.18
CA LYS A 47 8.63 -3.40 -2.86
C LYS A 47 8.54 -3.74 -4.34
N ASN A 48 7.78 -4.78 -4.66
CA ASN A 48 7.80 -5.42 -5.97
C ASN A 48 6.65 -4.98 -6.89
N GLU A 49 5.56 -4.45 -6.34
CA GLU A 49 4.30 -4.17 -7.04
C GLU A 49 3.73 -2.77 -6.76
N SER A 50 4.06 -2.11 -5.65
CA SER A 50 3.63 -0.71 -5.41
C SER A 50 4.52 0.27 -6.15
N GLY A 51 3.92 1.24 -6.86
CA GLY A 51 4.66 2.21 -7.64
C GLY A 51 3.90 2.87 -8.78
N TYR A 52 4.65 3.64 -9.57
CA TYR A 52 4.18 4.24 -10.81
C TYR A 52 4.31 3.27 -11.97
N TYR A 53 3.23 2.98 -12.67
CA TYR A 53 3.20 2.11 -13.85
C TYR A 53 3.09 2.97 -15.10
N ILE A 54 4.20 3.10 -15.83
CA ILE A 54 4.39 3.99 -16.98
C ILE A 54 4.17 3.22 -18.28
N TYR A 55 3.15 3.61 -19.02
CA TYR A 55 2.81 3.05 -20.33
C TYR A 55 3.49 3.81 -21.46
N ASP A 56 3.62 5.13 -21.33
CA ASP A 56 4.33 5.99 -22.29
C ASP A 56 5.37 6.84 -21.56
N GLU A 57 6.64 6.48 -21.72
CA GLU A 57 7.77 7.17 -21.06
C GLU A 57 7.93 8.63 -21.50
N LYS A 58 7.64 8.93 -22.77
CA LYS A 58 7.82 10.27 -23.31
C LYS A 58 6.77 11.20 -22.71
N LEU A 59 5.51 10.80 -22.77
CA LEU A 59 4.41 11.58 -22.19
C LEU A 59 4.52 11.64 -20.67
N TYR A 60 4.98 10.59 -20.00
CA TYR A 60 5.24 10.62 -18.56
C TYR A 60 6.19 11.76 -18.16
N LYS A 61 7.33 11.91 -18.85
CA LYS A 61 8.29 13.00 -18.60
C LYS A 61 7.70 14.39 -18.86
N GLU A 62 6.70 14.51 -19.73
CA GLU A 62 5.96 15.75 -19.93
C GLU A 62 5.05 16.04 -18.73
N THR A 63 4.35 15.02 -18.21
CA THR A 63 3.47 15.19 -17.04
C THR A 63 4.21 15.68 -15.80
N GLU A 64 5.47 15.27 -15.59
CA GLU A 64 6.29 15.75 -14.47
C GLU A 64 6.61 17.25 -14.53
N LYS A 65 6.54 17.85 -15.72
CA LYS A 65 6.92 19.25 -15.98
C LYS A 65 5.73 20.18 -16.18
N THR A 66 4.52 19.65 -16.22
CA THR A 66 3.31 20.39 -16.60
C THR A 66 2.22 20.29 -15.55
N ASN A 67 1.37 21.30 -15.47
CA ASN A 67 0.15 21.24 -14.65
C ASN A 67 -0.90 20.31 -15.28
N TYR A 68 -1.79 19.80 -14.44
CA TYR A 68 -3.02 19.13 -14.85
C TYR A 68 -3.77 19.95 -15.91
N ASN A 69 -4.35 19.31 -16.94
CA ASN A 69 -5.01 19.93 -18.10
C ASN A 69 -4.09 20.59 -19.16
N ALA A 70 -2.77 20.46 -19.07
CA ALA A 70 -1.86 20.90 -20.14
C ALA A 70 -2.12 20.14 -21.47
N HIS A 71 -1.79 20.80 -22.59
CA HIS A 71 -1.69 20.10 -23.88
C HIS A 71 -0.35 19.38 -23.94
N LEU A 72 -0.41 18.09 -24.25
CA LEU A 72 0.75 17.23 -24.43
C LEU A 72 1.30 17.37 -25.85
N SER A 73 2.53 16.93 -26.08
CA SER A 73 3.17 16.94 -27.40
C SER A 73 2.45 16.09 -28.46
N ASN A 74 1.60 15.15 -28.02
CA ASN A 74 0.75 14.35 -28.88
C ASN A 74 -0.54 15.09 -29.33
N GLY A 75 -0.72 16.34 -28.92
CA GLY A 75 -1.86 17.18 -29.29
C GLY A 75 -3.10 17.03 -28.41
N TYR A 76 -3.09 16.09 -27.45
CA TYR A 76 -4.23 15.85 -26.56
C TYR A 76 -4.07 16.53 -25.21
N ARG A 77 -5.20 16.77 -24.53
CA ARG A 77 -5.22 17.31 -23.17
C ARG A 77 -4.95 16.22 -22.14
N LEU A 78 -4.04 16.51 -21.21
CA LEU A 78 -3.77 15.69 -20.05
C LEU A 78 -4.96 15.70 -19.09
N GLN A 79 -5.40 14.52 -18.66
CA GLN A 79 -6.44 14.35 -17.65
C GLN A 79 -5.90 13.58 -16.47
N LEU A 80 -6.40 13.92 -15.28
CA LEU A 80 -6.13 13.23 -14.03
C LEU A 80 -7.45 12.65 -13.51
N ARG A 81 -7.42 11.37 -13.17
CA ARG A 81 -8.35 10.81 -12.21
C ARG A 81 -7.58 10.60 -10.91
N SER A 82 -8.04 11.20 -9.82
CA SER A 82 -7.50 10.97 -8.49
C SER A 82 -8.60 10.41 -7.60
N GLY A 83 -8.33 9.31 -6.89
CA GLY A 83 -9.03 8.94 -5.68
C GLY A 83 -8.27 9.57 -4.51
N TYR A 84 -8.79 10.65 -3.93
CA TYR A 84 -8.24 11.17 -2.68
C TYR A 84 -8.98 10.48 -1.54
N GLY A 85 -8.35 9.45 -0.97
CA GLY A 85 -8.84 8.74 0.20
C GLY A 85 -9.43 7.36 -0.14
N LEU A 86 -9.11 6.38 0.70
CA LEU A 86 -9.39 4.94 0.60
C LEU A 86 -10.86 4.54 0.37
N TYR A 87 -11.78 5.51 0.32
CA TYR A 87 -13.22 5.30 0.27
C TYR A 87 -13.96 6.12 -0.81
N GLU A 88 -13.35 7.14 -1.42
CA GLU A 88 -13.99 7.90 -2.51
C GLU A 88 -13.14 7.83 -3.79
N ASN A 89 -13.71 7.16 -4.81
CA ASN A 89 -13.22 7.06 -6.20
C ASN A 89 -11.99 6.18 -6.49
N GLU A 90 -11.36 5.59 -5.47
CA GLU A 90 -10.29 4.60 -5.65
C GLU A 90 -10.81 3.28 -6.24
N LYS A 91 -10.05 2.72 -7.18
CA LYS A 91 -10.36 1.39 -7.73
C LYS A 91 -9.66 0.34 -6.87
N ILE A 92 -10.40 -0.26 -5.94
CA ILE A 92 -9.91 -1.35 -5.11
C ILE A 92 -9.83 -2.63 -5.95
N ILE A 93 -8.68 -3.27 -5.90
CA ILE A 93 -8.37 -4.55 -6.52
C ILE A 93 -8.26 -5.57 -5.37
N PRO A 94 -9.21 -6.51 -5.24
CA PRO A 94 -9.16 -7.50 -4.19
C PRO A 94 -7.93 -8.40 -4.40
N THR A 95 -7.25 -8.70 -3.31
CA THR A 95 -6.18 -9.69 -3.30
C THR A 95 -6.70 -11.00 -2.71
N LYS A 96 -5.93 -12.09 -2.83
CA LYS A 96 -6.24 -13.36 -2.16
C LYS A 96 -6.06 -13.30 -0.63
N TYR A 97 -5.54 -12.20 -0.11
CA TYR A 97 -5.18 -12.02 1.30
C TYR A 97 -6.20 -11.11 1.98
N SER A 98 -6.72 -11.55 3.12
CA SER A 98 -7.79 -10.84 3.83
C SER A 98 -7.34 -9.51 4.46
N ARG A 99 -6.04 -9.33 4.69
CA ARG A 99 -5.46 -8.11 5.27
C ARG A 99 -4.91 -7.14 4.23
N ILE A 100 -4.90 -7.51 2.94
CA ILE A 100 -4.18 -6.75 1.91
C ILE A 100 -5.16 -6.30 0.84
N ILE A 101 -5.17 -5.01 0.56
CA ILE A 101 -5.85 -4.41 -0.57
C ILE A 101 -4.82 -3.82 -1.52
N GLN A 102 -5.10 -3.89 -2.81
CA GLN A 102 -4.36 -3.15 -3.82
C GLN A 102 -5.32 -2.11 -4.39
N TYR A 103 -4.84 -0.93 -4.72
CA TYR A 103 -5.72 0.12 -5.23
C TYR A 103 -4.97 1.08 -6.16
N ILE A 104 -5.72 1.62 -7.12
CA ILE A 104 -5.23 2.64 -8.04
C ILE A 104 -5.56 4.00 -7.44
N ASN A 105 -4.53 4.73 -7.00
CA ASN A 105 -4.67 6.06 -6.39
C ASN A 105 -4.97 7.14 -7.43
N TYR A 106 -4.24 7.13 -8.54
CA TYR A 106 -4.46 8.07 -9.64
C TYR A 106 -4.07 7.47 -10.98
N GLU A 107 -4.68 8.02 -12.02
CA GLU A 107 -4.41 7.70 -13.42
C GLU A 107 -4.22 9.02 -14.16
N TYR A 108 -3.12 9.14 -14.89
CA TYR A 108 -2.95 10.19 -15.90
C TYR A 108 -3.18 9.60 -17.27
N PHE A 109 -4.03 10.24 -18.04
CA PHE A 109 -4.48 9.74 -19.33
C PHE A 109 -4.86 10.88 -20.26
N TYR A 110 -5.08 10.55 -21.52
CA TYR A 110 -5.75 11.41 -22.48
C TYR A 110 -6.85 10.63 -23.19
N ILE A 111 -7.79 11.37 -23.79
CA ILE A 111 -8.85 10.82 -24.63
C ILE A 111 -8.51 11.18 -26.07
N ASP A 112 -8.43 10.19 -26.94
CA ASP A 112 -8.16 10.43 -28.36
C ASP A 112 -9.42 10.89 -29.11
N ASN A 113 -9.28 11.22 -30.39
CA ASN A 113 -10.38 11.68 -31.24
C ASN A 113 -11.51 10.65 -31.40
N ASN A 114 -11.25 9.37 -31.12
CA ASN A 114 -12.25 8.30 -31.15
C ASN A 114 -12.93 8.10 -29.79
N GLY A 115 -12.62 8.95 -28.80
CA GLY A 115 -13.15 8.83 -27.45
C GLY A 115 -12.48 7.74 -26.61
N LYS A 116 -11.37 7.14 -27.07
CA LYS A 116 -10.69 6.07 -26.34
C LYS A 116 -9.73 6.65 -25.30
N LYS A 117 -9.81 6.13 -24.08
CA LYS A 117 -8.89 6.43 -22.98
C LYS A 117 -7.53 5.76 -23.24
N ASN A 118 -6.47 6.56 -23.24
CA ASN A 118 -5.09 6.11 -23.35
C ASN A 118 -4.34 6.48 -22.07
N LEU A 119 -3.92 5.47 -21.29
CA LEU A 119 -3.17 5.66 -20.05
C LEU A 119 -1.73 6.10 -20.37
N ILE A 120 -1.26 7.13 -19.69
CA ILE A 120 0.14 7.56 -19.72
C ILE A 120 0.87 6.84 -18.58
N TYR A 121 0.34 7.00 -17.37
CA TYR A 121 0.79 6.24 -16.20
C TYR A 121 -0.29 6.17 -15.12
N GLN A 122 -0.13 5.25 -14.18
CA GLN A 122 -1.00 5.13 -13.00
C GLN A 122 -0.19 4.83 -11.74
N GLY A 123 -0.67 5.30 -10.59
CA GLY A 123 -0.12 4.98 -9.28
C GLY A 123 -0.87 3.81 -8.67
N ILE A 124 -0.21 2.67 -8.49
CA ILE A 124 -0.75 1.52 -7.76
C ILE A 124 -0.11 1.51 -6.39
N ASP A 125 -0.92 1.42 -5.33
CA ASP A 125 -0.44 1.23 -3.97
C ASP A 125 -1.07 0.00 -3.33
N ILE A 126 -0.46 -0.43 -2.22
CA ILE A 126 -0.86 -1.58 -1.44
C ILE A 126 -1.14 -1.10 -0.01
N GLY A 127 -2.33 -1.45 0.47
CA GLY A 127 -2.79 -1.17 1.81
C GLY A 127 -2.83 -2.44 2.64
N TYR A 128 -2.33 -2.37 3.86
CA TYR A 128 -2.42 -3.44 4.85
C TYR A 128 -3.35 -3.02 6.00
N HIS A 129 -4.40 -3.80 6.24
CA HIS A 129 -5.31 -3.64 7.37
C HIS A 129 -4.59 -4.03 8.66
N ASN A 130 -4.14 -3.03 9.39
CA ASN A 130 -3.45 -3.20 10.66
C ASN A 130 -4.41 -3.00 11.83
N TYR A 131 -4.35 -3.92 12.80
CA TYR A 131 -5.16 -3.88 14.00
C TYR A 131 -4.27 -3.66 15.21
N GLY A 132 -4.71 -2.80 16.11
CA GLY A 132 -3.92 -2.37 17.25
C GLY A 132 -4.71 -1.44 18.13
N LEU A 133 -4.03 -0.67 18.96
CA LEU A 133 -4.61 0.34 19.84
C LEU A 133 -3.83 1.62 19.65
N TRP A 134 -4.44 2.59 18.98
CA TRP A 134 -3.84 3.90 18.76
C TRP A 134 -4.70 4.97 19.41
N LEU A 135 -4.05 5.76 20.26
CA LEU A 135 -4.64 7.00 20.73
C LEU A 135 -4.71 7.99 19.56
N SER A 136 -5.86 8.63 19.45
CA SER A 136 -6.10 9.78 18.57
C SER A 136 -6.73 10.89 19.39
N GLY A 137 -6.78 12.08 18.83
CA GLY A 137 -7.33 13.23 19.52
C GLY A 137 -6.43 14.44 19.37
N ASP A 138 -7.03 15.59 19.61
CA ASP A 138 -6.35 16.88 19.68
C ASP A 138 -6.77 17.55 20.99
N GLU A 139 -5.95 18.45 21.51
CA GLU A 139 -6.04 19.07 22.83
C GLU A 139 -7.41 19.75 23.07
N GLY A 140 -8.14 20.13 22.00
CA GLY A 140 -9.49 20.68 22.04
C GLY A 140 -10.65 19.74 21.65
N ALA A 141 -10.36 18.57 21.07
CA ALA A 141 -11.37 17.63 20.54
C ALA A 141 -11.57 16.36 21.39
N GLY A 142 -10.71 16.15 22.40
CA GLY A 142 -10.77 15.01 23.31
C GLY A 142 -9.97 13.78 22.84
N PHE A 143 -9.94 12.74 23.68
CA PHE A 143 -9.23 11.48 23.41
C PHE A 143 -10.14 10.48 22.67
N GLY A 144 -9.61 9.90 21.59
CA GLY A 144 -10.20 8.79 20.86
C GLY A 144 -9.28 7.57 20.85
N LEU A 145 -9.87 6.40 20.69
CA LEU A 145 -9.16 5.14 20.52
C LEU A 145 -9.52 4.57 19.15
N ASN A 146 -8.50 4.35 18.32
CA ASN A 146 -8.65 3.67 17.04
C ASN A 146 -8.07 2.27 17.14
N GLU A 147 -8.84 1.29 16.68
CA GLU A 147 -8.45 -0.13 16.70
C GLU A 147 -7.98 -0.66 15.35
N HIS A 148 -8.14 0.15 14.30
CA HIS A 148 -7.83 -0.20 12.92
C HIS A 148 -7.19 0.98 12.20
N LYS A 149 -6.15 0.68 11.41
CA LYS A 149 -5.51 1.61 10.48
C LYS A 149 -5.11 0.87 9.20
N ILE A 150 -5.10 1.56 8.08
CA ILE A 150 -4.53 1.04 6.84
C ILE A 150 -3.10 1.57 6.71
N LEU A 151 -2.12 0.66 6.70
CA LEU A 151 -0.73 1.01 6.42
C LEU A 151 -0.53 0.94 4.91
N THR A 152 -0.18 2.08 4.31
CA THR A 152 0.09 2.19 2.88
C THR A 152 1.60 2.29 2.65
N CYS A 153 2.04 1.98 1.44
CA CYS A 153 3.47 1.90 1.14
C CYS A 153 3.98 3.12 0.36
N GLY A 154 3.08 3.83 -0.31
CA GLY A 154 3.45 4.93 -1.20
C GLY A 154 4.19 4.46 -2.44
N PHE A 155 4.44 5.39 -3.36
CA PHE A 155 4.95 5.10 -4.70
C PHE A 155 6.47 5.22 -4.78
N ASN A 156 7.18 4.26 -4.21
CA ASN A 156 8.64 4.31 -4.16
C ASN A 156 9.33 3.73 -5.39
N THR A 157 8.62 2.91 -6.18
CA THR A 157 9.15 2.25 -7.37
C THR A 157 8.47 2.78 -8.64
N HIS A 158 9.19 2.77 -9.75
CA HIS A 158 8.63 3.06 -11.07
C HIS A 158 8.78 1.82 -11.93
N PHE A 159 7.76 1.50 -12.71
CA PHE A 159 7.70 0.37 -13.62
C PHE A 159 7.41 0.90 -15.01
N ILE A 160 8.19 0.45 -15.99
CA ILE A 160 7.95 0.80 -17.39
C ILE A 160 7.48 -0.45 -18.14
N LEU A 161 6.52 -0.27 -19.03
CA LEU A 161 6.06 -1.32 -19.92
C LEU A 161 7.05 -1.46 -21.10
N LYS A 162 7.82 -2.55 -21.12
CA LYS A 162 8.72 -2.90 -22.24
C LYS A 162 8.46 -4.35 -22.65
N ASP A 163 8.33 -4.60 -23.95
CA ASP A 163 8.08 -5.94 -24.49
C ASP A 163 6.88 -6.65 -23.82
N ASN A 164 5.80 -5.91 -23.58
CA ASN A 164 4.60 -6.37 -22.86
C ASN A 164 4.84 -6.86 -21.42
N LYS A 165 5.95 -6.46 -20.79
CA LYS A 165 6.28 -6.77 -19.39
C LYS A 165 6.62 -5.52 -18.61
N TRP A 166 6.21 -5.50 -17.35
CA TRP A 166 6.57 -4.45 -16.41
C TRP A 166 7.99 -4.68 -15.90
N GLN A 167 8.84 -3.68 -16.07
CA GLN A 167 10.22 -3.71 -15.61
C GLN A 167 10.45 -2.58 -14.60
N PRO A 168 10.97 -2.86 -13.39
CA PRO A 168 11.30 -1.82 -12.44
C PRO A 168 12.45 -0.96 -12.98
N ILE A 169 12.30 0.35 -12.90
CA ILE A 169 13.36 1.32 -13.18
C ILE A 169 13.79 1.96 -11.87
N LYS A 170 15.11 1.99 -11.63
CA LYS A 170 15.68 2.74 -10.52
C LYS A 170 15.68 4.22 -10.91
N LYS A 171 15.21 5.05 -9.98
CA LYS A 171 15.31 6.50 -10.08
C LYS A 171 16.76 6.95 -9.93
#